data_AF-A0A820PMJ3-F1
#
_entry.id   AF-A0A820PMJ3-F1
#
_cell.length_a   1.000
_cell.length_b   1.000
_cell.length_c   1.000
_cell.angle_alpha   90.00
_cell.angle_beta   90.00
_cell.angle_gamma   90.00
#
_symmetry.space_group_name_H-M   'P 1'
#
loop_
_entity.id
_entity.type
_entity.pdbx_description
1 polymer ?
#
loop_
_entity_poly.entity_id
_entity_poly.type
_entity_poly.pdbx_seq_one_letter_code
_entity_poly.pdbx_strand_id
1 'polypeptide(L)'
;MPKRSSSFSNLIALGSLEQTFSALVCPHIAWRIVFFVFGLMGFFWTFMWIVTYRDVALTLGNIGNDEAFIHPSSKLGNKNYRWTEFISHWPLWAIYIAHFAMNWSSYIVMVWLPSYLTKTFDADPTSLSFTAFPYVMNCLLGVAAGHFADSLIQNRWTVLSVRRLMTAIGLLGPGLFMLLFISVDNLLLAVVFISISMGLSACNSAGHLSNHADIAPNHAGITFAISNTLATIPGILAGPVTAELVVASHGRWFPVFILASGVNFITKSKHIRAMRKIKRKILSKNRRNMLYFIGLGLADVDDLTVKGLRIIKNCKEVYLETYTTILQIDQKTLEEYLGIQVIPADRELVELSADTILNNARDHDIAFLVGGDPLSATTHTDLILRAVELKIPYKVIHNASIMNAIGSCGLQLYHFGETVSIVFWTDTWRPTSFCEKIVANRRRGLHTLCLLDIKIKEQDEASYMKKKKTYLPPRFMTTSQAASQILESAKQLQVEDVINDNTLCVGAARIGWSDEKFITTTLRRMADEVDLGRPLHSLVIVGQLHPLEIDYLKIHTIESSFDQLALENNQSLNH
;
A
#
# COMPACT_ATOMS: atom_id res chain seq x y z
N MET A 1 16.51 -19.79 -3.41
CA MET A 1 15.12 -20.08 -2.94
C MET A 1 14.84 -21.56 -3.13
N PRO A 2 14.14 -22.21 -2.18
CA PRO A 2 13.78 -23.63 -2.28
C PRO A 2 12.98 -23.91 -3.57
N LYS A 3 13.40 -24.89 -4.37
CA LYS A 3 12.66 -25.38 -5.55
C LYS A 3 11.46 -26.24 -5.15
N ARG A 4 10.55 -25.68 -4.35
CA ARG A 4 9.42 -26.40 -3.74
C ARG A 4 8.41 -26.89 -4.78
N SER A 5 8.22 -26.15 -5.88
CA SER A 5 7.22 -26.54 -6.88
C SER A 5 7.66 -27.76 -7.67
N SER A 6 8.91 -27.80 -8.11
CA SER A 6 9.44 -29.00 -8.77
C SER A 6 9.48 -30.22 -7.84
N SER A 7 9.77 -30.08 -6.54
CA SER A 7 9.71 -31.23 -5.61
C SER A 7 8.31 -31.86 -5.52
N PHE A 8 7.26 -31.06 -5.35
CA PHE A 8 5.88 -31.57 -5.30
C PHE A 8 5.42 -32.14 -6.64
N SER A 9 5.79 -31.50 -7.74
CA SER A 9 5.46 -31.97 -9.08
C SER A 9 6.14 -33.30 -9.43
N ASN A 10 7.41 -33.47 -9.05
CA ASN A 10 8.14 -34.73 -9.24
C ASN A 10 7.53 -35.88 -8.43
N LEU A 11 7.07 -35.60 -7.20
CA LEU A 11 6.38 -36.59 -6.37
C LEU A 11 5.10 -37.11 -7.04
N ILE A 12 4.30 -36.22 -7.63
CA ILE A 12 3.06 -36.60 -8.34
C ILE A 12 3.34 -37.29 -9.67
N ALA A 13 4.40 -36.86 -10.37
CA ALA A 13 4.83 -37.48 -11.61
C ALA A 13 5.17 -38.97 -11.42
N LEU A 14 5.86 -39.32 -10.32
CA LEU A 14 6.14 -40.71 -9.95
C LEU A 14 4.86 -41.55 -9.79
N GLY A 15 3.85 -41.05 -9.09
CA GLY A 15 2.57 -41.76 -8.96
C GLY A 15 1.84 -41.92 -10.32
N SER A 16 2.04 -41.00 -11.25
CA SER A 16 1.45 -41.09 -12.60
C SER A 16 2.15 -42.15 -13.46
N LEU A 17 3.45 -42.38 -13.24
CA LEU A 17 4.19 -43.47 -13.88
C LEU A 17 3.66 -44.84 -13.43
N GLU A 18 3.34 -44.98 -12.14
CA GLU A 18 2.72 -46.21 -11.61
C GLU A 18 1.36 -46.47 -12.25
N GLN A 19 0.51 -45.44 -12.38
CA GLN A 19 -0.79 -45.54 -13.06
C GLN A 19 -0.63 -45.93 -14.55
N THR A 20 0.37 -45.35 -15.23
CA THR A 20 0.70 -45.69 -16.61
C THR A 20 1.10 -47.16 -16.74
N PHE A 21 2.01 -47.61 -15.88
CA PHE A 21 2.46 -49.01 -15.89
C PHE A 21 1.30 -49.97 -15.61
N SER A 22 0.45 -49.65 -14.64
CA SER A 22 -0.73 -50.45 -14.33
C SER A 22 -1.69 -50.51 -15.53
N ALA A 23 -1.94 -49.39 -16.22
CA ALA A 23 -2.85 -49.35 -17.38
C ALA A 23 -2.34 -50.19 -18.56
N LEU A 24 -1.03 -50.23 -18.78
CA LEU A 24 -0.41 -51.03 -19.85
C LEU A 24 -0.34 -52.52 -19.52
N VAL A 25 -0.17 -52.86 -18.24
CA VAL A 25 0.13 -54.24 -17.81
C VAL A 25 -1.14 -55.02 -17.46
N CYS A 26 -2.15 -54.38 -16.87
CA CYS A 26 -3.42 -55.02 -16.49
C CYS A 26 -4.13 -55.81 -17.61
N PRO A 27 -4.08 -55.42 -18.89
CA PRO A 27 -4.68 -56.21 -19.98
C PRO A 27 -3.94 -57.52 -20.28
N HIS A 28 -2.67 -57.64 -19.91
CA HIS A 28 -1.80 -58.75 -20.32
C HIS A 28 -1.45 -59.73 -19.20
N ILE A 29 -1.68 -59.37 -17.94
CA ILE A 29 -1.41 -60.23 -16.78
C ILE A 29 -2.58 -60.27 -15.81
N ALA A 30 -2.61 -61.31 -14.97
CA ALA A 30 -3.59 -61.38 -13.90
C ALA A 30 -3.42 -60.19 -12.93
N TRP A 31 -4.53 -59.49 -12.64
CA TRP A 31 -4.55 -58.31 -11.77
C TRP A 31 -3.86 -58.52 -10.42
N ARG A 32 -3.87 -59.75 -9.88
CA ARG A 32 -3.22 -60.11 -8.61
C ARG A 32 -1.69 -59.91 -8.65
N ILE A 33 -1.07 -60.13 -9.81
CA ILE A 33 0.38 -60.02 -9.98
C ILE A 33 0.84 -58.57 -9.83
N VAL A 34 0.01 -57.62 -10.29
CA VAL A 34 0.27 -56.18 -10.17
C VAL A 34 0.46 -55.78 -8.70
N PHE A 35 -0.36 -56.32 -7.80
CA PHE A 35 -0.23 -56.08 -6.35
C PHE A 35 1.08 -56.61 -5.78
N PHE A 36 1.53 -57.80 -6.18
CA PHE A 36 2.80 -58.37 -5.72
C PHE A 36 4.00 -57.57 -6.25
N VAL A 37 3.97 -57.18 -7.53
CA VAL A 37 5.05 -56.41 -8.16
C VAL A 37 5.24 -55.05 -7.49
N PHE A 38 4.16 -54.27 -7.34
CA PHE A 38 4.24 -52.96 -6.68
C PHE A 38 4.55 -53.08 -5.18
N GLY A 39 4.03 -54.10 -4.50
CA GLY A 39 4.36 -54.37 -3.10
C GLY A 39 5.85 -54.67 -2.90
N LEU A 40 6.43 -55.54 -3.72
CA LEU A 40 7.86 -55.86 -3.68
C LEU A 40 8.73 -54.65 -4.05
N MET A 41 8.30 -53.85 -5.03
CA MET A 41 8.97 -52.61 -5.40
C MET A 41 8.99 -51.60 -4.24
N GLY A 42 7.90 -51.52 -3.47
CA GLY A 42 7.83 -50.69 -2.25
C GLY A 42 8.77 -51.16 -1.15
N PHE A 43 8.89 -52.48 -0.93
CA PHE A 43 9.88 -53.03 0.01
C PHE A 43 11.32 -52.75 -0.44
N PHE A 44 11.60 -52.92 -1.74
CA PHE A 44 12.90 -52.59 -2.32
C PHE A 44 13.22 -51.10 -2.16
N TRP A 45 12.25 -50.21 -2.43
CA TRP A 45 12.40 -48.76 -2.24
C TRP A 45 12.66 -48.42 -0.76
N THR A 46 11.95 -49.06 0.16
CA THR A 46 12.14 -48.87 1.61
C THR A 46 13.54 -49.30 2.04
N PHE A 47 14.00 -50.45 1.54
CA PHE A 47 15.36 -50.93 1.80
C PHE A 47 16.41 -49.96 1.27
N MET A 48 16.27 -49.51 0.02
CA MET A 48 17.15 -48.50 -0.57
C MET A 48 17.18 -47.23 0.29
N TRP A 49 16.01 -46.73 0.68
CA TRP A 49 15.87 -45.52 1.49
C TRP A 49 16.55 -45.65 2.87
N ILE A 50 16.41 -46.79 3.55
CA ILE A 50 17.08 -47.06 4.84
C ILE A 50 18.62 -46.99 4.68
N VAL A 51 19.15 -47.48 3.57
CA VAL A 51 20.60 -47.46 3.30
C VAL A 51 21.08 -46.05 2.99
N THR A 52 20.39 -45.31 2.11
CA THR A 52 20.85 -43.97 1.66
C THR A 52 20.58 -42.85 2.67
N TYR A 53 19.53 -42.96 3.48
CA TYR A 53 19.17 -41.91 4.43
C TYR A 53 20.18 -41.78 5.58
N ARG A 54 20.84 -42.88 5.95
CA ARG A 54 21.84 -42.91 7.04
C ARG A 54 23.07 -42.04 6.73
N ASP A 55 23.49 -41.97 5.47
CA ASP A 55 24.64 -41.17 5.02
C ASP A 55 24.34 -39.67 5.03
N VAL A 56 23.10 -39.25 4.78
CA VAL A 56 22.72 -37.83 4.81
C VAL A 56 22.74 -37.26 6.23
N ALA A 57 22.34 -38.04 7.24
CA ALA A 57 22.38 -37.63 8.64
C ALA A 57 23.81 -37.44 9.18
N LEU A 58 24.76 -38.28 8.74
CA LEU A 58 26.18 -38.14 9.09
C LEU A 58 26.85 -36.98 8.35
N THR A 59 26.51 -36.77 7.07
CA THR A 59 27.10 -35.69 6.25
C THR A 59 26.61 -34.30 6.68
N LEU A 60 25.35 -34.17 7.11
CA LEU A 60 24.80 -32.93 7.68
C LEU A 60 25.34 -32.63 9.10
N GLY A 61 25.88 -33.61 9.82
CA GLY A 61 26.52 -33.40 11.12
C GLY A 61 27.84 -32.62 11.04
N ASN A 62 28.49 -32.58 9.86
CA ASN A 62 29.80 -31.96 9.65
C ASN A 62 29.76 -30.60 8.93
N ILE A 63 28.58 -30.12 8.50
CA ILE A 63 28.44 -28.82 7.86
C ILE A 63 27.73 -27.89 8.84
N GLY A 64 28.50 -26.97 9.43
CA GLY A 64 28.01 -26.01 10.41
C GLY A 64 26.81 -25.20 9.93
N ASN A 65 25.81 -25.10 10.81
CA ASN A 65 24.83 -24.03 11.07
C ASN A 65 24.19 -23.14 9.97
N ASP A 66 24.47 -23.28 8.68
CA ASP A 66 23.95 -22.34 7.66
C ASP A 66 22.94 -22.91 6.66
N GLU A 67 22.52 -24.16 6.79
CA GLU A 67 21.37 -24.67 6.03
C GLU A 67 20.22 -25.10 6.95
N ALA A 68 19.40 -24.11 7.30
CA ALA A 68 18.11 -24.22 7.97
C ALA A 68 17.04 -24.94 7.12
N PHE A 69 17.33 -26.17 6.66
CA PHE A 69 16.46 -26.91 5.76
C PHE A 69 15.81 -28.15 6.39
N ILE A 70 16.34 -28.71 7.48
CA ILE A 70 15.81 -29.98 8.07
C ILE A 70 15.63 -29.91 9.60
N HIS A 71 15.75 -28.75 10.22
CA HIS A 71 15.13 -28.58 11.54
C HIS A 71 13.67 -28.18 11.33
N PRO A 72 12.66 -29.06 11.57
CA PRO A 72 11.35 -28.55 11.89
C PRO A 72 11.60 -27.60 13.06
N SER A 73 11.27 -26.32 12.86
CA SER A 73 11.44 -25.24 13.82
C SER A 73 11.22 -25.75 15.24
N SER A 74 12.32 -26.08 15.92
CA SER A 74 12.33 -26.66 17.24
C SER A 74 12.00 -25.55 18.21
N LYS A 75 10.69 -25.32 18.35
CA LYS A 75 9.97 -24.75 19.49
C LYS A 75 8.47 -24.96 19.21
N LEU A 76 8.03 -26.22 19.22
CA LEU A 76 6.65 -26.54 19.59
C LEU A 76 6.49 -26.20 21.08
N GLY A 77 6.25 -24.92 21.35
CA GLY A 77 5.52 -24.55 22.54
C GLY A 77 4.10 -25.08 22.36
N ASN A 78 3.70 -26.05 23.19
CA ASN A 78 2.32 -26.46 23.37
C ASN A 78 1.43 -25.22 23.58
N LYS A 79 0.80 -24.74 22.52
CA LYS A 79 -0.48 -24.04 22.62
C LYS A 79 -1.52 -25.01 22.08
N ASN A 80 -2.54 -25.31 22.88
CA ASN A 80 -3.71 -26.05 22.46
C ASN A 80 -4.36 -25.34 21.26
N TYR A 81 -3.94 -25.70 20.05
CA TYR A 81 -4.55 -25.19 18.83
C TYR A 81 -5.93 -25.82 18.71
N ARG A 82 -6.94 -24.98 18.54
CA ARG A 82 -8.29 -25.48 18.32
C ARG A 82 -8.35 -26.00 16.89
N TRP A 83 -8.67 -27.28 16.71
CA TRP A 83 -8.91 -27.91 15.40
C TRP A 83 -9.90 -27.11 14.53
N THR A 84 -10.78 -26.35 15.17
CA THR A 84 -11.70 -25.42 14.52
C THR A 84 -11.00 -24.36 13.67
N GLU A 85 -9.77 -23.93 14.00
CA GLU A 85 -9.03 -22.96 13.19
C GLU A 85 -8.66 -23.54 11.82
N PHE A 86 -8.19 -24.79 11.75
CA PHE A 86 -7.84 -25.45 10.48
C PHE A 86 -9.07 -25.74 9.59
N ILE A 87 -10.24 -25.90 10.20
CA ILE A 87 -11.50 -26.18 9.52
C ILE A 87 -12.27 -24.89 9.22
N SER A 88 -12.08 -23.79 9.95
CA SER A 88 -12.82 -22.53 9.75
C SER A 88 -12.04 -21.45 9.00
N HIS A 89 -10.73 -21.62 8.80
CA HIS A 89 -9.95 -20.62 8.07
C HIS A 89 -10.24 -20.62 6.56
N TRP A 90 -10.82 -19.50 6.11
CA TRP A 90 -11.18 -19.28 4.71
C TRP A 90 -10.05 -19.46 3.67
N PRO A 91 -8.77 -19.13 3.93
CA PRO A 91 -7.66 -19.47 3.03
C PRO A 91 -7.48 -20.96 2.78
N LEU A 92 -7.70 -21.78 3.81
CA LEU A 92 -7.57 -23.24 3.70
C LEU A 92 -8.73 -23.82 2.89
N TRP A 93 -9.95 -23.32 3.06
CA TRP A 93 -11.09 -23.71 2.23
C TRP A 93 -10.88 -23.47 0.75
N ALA A 94 -10.17 -22.41 0.37
CA ALA A 94 -9.84 -22.17 -1.04
C ALA A 94 -8.99 -23.32 -1.61
N ILE A 95 -8.01 -23.81 -0.85
CA ILE A 95 -7.19 -24.96 -1.23
C ILE A 95 -8.01 -26.25 -1.21
N TYR A 96 -8.82 -26.48 -0.17
CA TYR A 96 -9.62 -27.69 -0.03
C TYR A 96 -10.61 -27.87 -1.19
N ILE A 97 -11.30 -26.80 -1.58
CA ILE A 97 -12.25 -26.84 -2.70
C ILE A 97 -11.51 -27.09 -4.03
N ALA A 98 -10.32 -26.49 -4.22
CA ALA A 98 -9.50 -26.75 -5.41
C ALA A 98 -9.03 -28.21 -5.49
N HIS A 99 -8.61 -28.80 -4.36
CA HIS A 99 -8.22 -30.20 -4.27
C HIS A 99 -9.40 -31.14 -4.57
N PHE A 100 -10.58 -30.83 -4.01
CA PHE A 100 -11.82 -31.55 -4.32
C PHE A 100 -12.14 -31.56 -5.82
N ALA A 101 -12.08 -30.42 -6.50
CA ALA A 101 -12.40 -30.32 -7.92
C ALA A 101 -11.39 -31.04 -8.82
N MET A 102 -10.09 -30.95 -8.48
CA MET A 102 -9.03 -31.69 -9.17
C MET A 102 -9.27 -33.20 -9.10
N ASN A 103 -9.60 -33.73 -7.92
CA ASN A 103 -9.85 -35.16 -7.73
C ASN A 103 -11.17 -35.61 -8.36
N TRP A 104 -12.22 -34.77 -8.32
CA TRP A 104 -13.48 -35.05 -9.01
C TRP A 104 -13.26 -35.35 -10.50
N SER A 105 -12.49 -34.49 -11.16
CA SER A 105 -12.15 -34.63 -12.57
C SER A 105 -11.28 -35.87 -12.83
N SER A 106 -10.24 -36.04 -12.03
CA SER A 106 -9.25 -37.11 -12.22
C SER A 106 -9.87 -38.49 -12.01
N TYR A 107 -10.75 -38.65 -11.02
CA TYR A 107 -11.43 -39.92 -10.76
C TYR A 107 -12.49 -40.26 -11.80
N ILE A 108 -13.19 -39.27 -12.38
CA ILE A 108 -14.12 -39.52 -13.50
C ILE A 108 -13.37 -40.12 -14.68
N VAL A 109 -12.21 -39.54 -15.04
CA VAL A 109 -11.37 -40.10 -16.11
C VAL A 109 -10.89 -41.49 -15.73
N MET A 110 -10.40 -41.68 -14.51
CA MET A 110 -9.88 -42.99 -14.06
C MET A 110 -10.93 -44.11 -14.10
N VAL A 111 -12.15 -43.85 -13.64
CA VAL A 111 -13.22 -44.85 -13.54
C VAL A 111 -13.88 -45.10 -14.89
N TRP A 112 -14.20 -44.04 -15.63
CA TRP A 112 -15.09 -44.14 -16.78
C TRP A 112 -14.42 -44.10 -18.13
N LEU A 113 -13.17 -43.63 -18.24
CA LEU A 113 -12.49 -43.56 -19.53
C LEU A 113 -12.47 -44.92 -20.27
N PRO A 114 -12.10 -46.06 -19.64
CA PRO A 114 -12.12 -47.35 -20.33
C PRO A 114 -13.52 -47.74 -20.81
N SER A 115 -14.53 -47.57 -19.94
CA SER A 115 -15.93 -47.90 -20.25
C SER A 115 -16.52 -47.01 -21.36
N TYR A 116 -16.13 -45.75 -21.41
CA TYR A 116 -16.55 -44.80 -22.44
C TYR A 116 -15.97 -45.18 -23.81
N LEU A 117 -14.67 -45.50 -23.87
CA LEU A 117 -14.03 -45.92 -25.11
C LEU A 117 -14.66 -47.21 -25.66
N THR A 118 -14.95 -48.19 -24.79
CA THR A 118 -15.62 -49.43 -25.22
C THR A 118 -17.07 -49.22 -25.65
N LYS A 119 -17.86 -48.41 -24.92
CA LYS A 119 -19.30 -48.25 -25.22
C LYS A 119 -19.63 -47.25 -26.34
N THR A 120 -18.75 -46.30 -26.62
CA THR A 120 -19.01 -45.22 -27.59
C THR A 120 -18.22 -45.39 -28.89
N PHE A 121 -17.04 -46.02 -28.83
CA PHE A 121 -16.17 -46.22 -29.99
C PHE A 121 -15.90 -47.70 -30.31
N ASP A 122 -16.59 -48.64 -29.64
CA ASP A 122 -16.40 -50.10 -29.80
C ASP A 122 -14.92 -50.51 -29.73
N ALA A 123 -14.19 -49.91 -28.77
CA ALA A 123 -12.74 -50.05 -28.64
C ALA A 123 -12.28 -51.48 -28.28
N ASP A 124 -11.42 -52.07 -29.11
CA ASP A 124 -10.74 -53.35 -28.90
C ASP A 124 -9.76 -53.34 -27.70
N PRO A 125 -9.39 -54.50 -27.12
CA PRO A 125 -8.44 -54.62 -26.00
C PRO A 125 -7.08 -53.95 -26.24
N THR A 126 -6.61 -53.90 -27.49
CA THR A 126 -5.38 -53.20 -27.89
C THR A 126 -5.55 -51.68 -27.82
N SER A 127 -6.70 -51.15 -28.23
CA SER A 127 -7.02 -49.72 -28.16
C SER A 127 -7.35 -49.23 -26.74
N LEU A 128 -7.76 -50.13 -25.84
CA LEU A 128 -7.86 -49.87 -24.40
C LEU A 128 -6.50 -49.52 -23.77
N SER A 129 -5.39 -49.97 -24.35
CA SER A 129 -4.04 -49.57 -23.92
C SER A 129 -3.79 -48.07 -24.13
N PHE A 130 -4.57 -47.39 -24.99
CA PHE A 130 -4.49 -45.94 -25.16
C PHE A 130 -4.96 -45.15 -23.94
N THR A 131 -5.63 -45.79 -22.97
CA THR A 131 -5.95 -45.20 -21.67
C THR A 131 -4.71 -44.89 -20.83
N ALA A 132 -3.52 -45.37 -21.21
CA ALA A 132 -2.25 -45.00 -20.58
C ALA A 132 -1.78 -43.59 -20.96
N PHE A 133 -2.11 -43.08 -22.16
CA PHE A 133 -1.62 -41.78 -22.67
C PHE A 133 -1.93 -40.58 -21.75
N PRO A 134 -3.13 -40.46 -21.16
CA PRO A 134 -3.43 -39.36 -20.26
C PRO A 134 -2.55 -39.31 -19.02
N TYR A 135 -2.17 -40.47 -18.48
CA TYR A 135 -1.28 -40.57 -17.32
C TYR A 135 0.17 -40.24 -17.69
N VAL A 136 0.62 -40.65 -18.87
CA VAL A 136 1.92 -40.23 -19.43
C VAL A 136 1.98 -38.70 -19.57
N MET A 137 0.94 -38.10 -20.15
CA MET A 137 0.87 -36.64 -20.28
C MET A 137 0.81 -35.93 -18.93
N ASN A 138 0.08 -36.47 -17.95
CA ASN A 138 0.07 -35.96 -16.58
C ASN A 138 1.47 -35.97 -15.95
N CYS A 139 2.25 -37.03 -16.17
CA CYS A 139 3.63 -37.13 -15.69
C CYS A 139 4.53 -36.06 -16.33
N LEU A 140 4.57 -36.00 -17.67
CA LEU A 140 5.46 -35.09 -18.40
C LEU A 140 5.14 -33.62 -18.14
N LEU A 141 3.86 -33.24 -18.23
CA LEU A 141 3.43 -31.87 -17.97
C LEU A 141 3.48 -31.52 -16.48
N GLY A 142 3.35 -32.48 -15.58
CA GLY A 142 3.57 -32.28 -14.14
C GLY A 142 4.98 -31.80 -13.84
N VAL A 143 6.00 -32.55 -14.30
CA VAL A 143 7.42 -32.18 -14.14
C VAL A 143 7.69 -30.80 -14.76
N ALA A 144 7.23 -30.57 -16.00
CA ALA A 144 7.40 -29.30 -16.68
C ALA A 144 6.75 -28.13 -15.93
N ALA A 145 5.53 -28.30 -15.41
CA ALA A 145 4.81 -27.29 -14.65
C ALA A 145 5.52 -26.91 -13.34
N GLY A 146 6.13 -27.88 -12.66
CA GLY A 146 6.91 -27.65 -11.45
C GLY A 146 8.13 -26.77 -11.70
N HIS A 147 8.92 -27.11 -12.73
CA HIS A 147 10.10 -26.32 -13.14
C HIS A 147 9.71 -24.94 -13.68
N PHE A 148 8.63 -24.85 -14.46
CA PHE A 148 8.12 -23.59 -14.97
C PHE A 148 7.66 -22.66 -13.85
N ALA A 149 6.97 -23.18 -12.83
CA ALA A 149 6.58 -22.40 -11.66
C ALA A 149 7.79 -21.87 -10.88
N ASP A 150 8.81 -22.71 -10.66
CA ASP A 150 10.05 -22.27 -10.00
C ASP A 150 10.79 -21.20 -10.81
N SER A 151 10.83 -21.31 -12.15
CA SER A 151 11.43 -20.31 -13.05
C SER A 151 10.71 -18.95 -12.98
N LEU A 152 9.37 -18.94 -12.94
CA LEU A 152 8.61 -17.70 -12.78
C LEU A 152 8.92 -16.99 -11.46
N ILE A 153 9.07 -17.75 -10.37
CA ILE A 153 9.45 -17.21 -9.05
C ILE A 153 10.86 -16.59 -9.12
N GLN A 154 11.80 -17.21 -9.84
CA GLN A 154 13.14 -16.67 -10.05
C GLN A 154 13.10 -15.36 -10.87
N ASN A 155 12.18 -15.25 -11.83
CA ASN A 155 11.96 -14.05 -12.66
C ASN A 155 11.16 -12.94 -11.95
N ARG A 156 11.28 -12.82 -10.62
CA ARG A 156 10.64 -11.79 -9.76
C ARG A 156 9.11 -11.83 -9.69
N TRP A 157 8.45 -12.90 -10.11
CA TRP A 157 7.01 -13.04 -9.84
C TRP A 157 6.77 -13.40 -8.37
N THR A 158 5.74 -12.79 -7.76
CA THR A 158 5.37 -13.17 -6.38
C THR A 158 4.86 -14.61 -6.35
N VAL A 159 5.21 -15.37 -5.30
CA VAL A 159 4.75 -16.75 -5.08
C VAL A 159 3.22 -16.84 -5.20
N LEU A 160 2.51 -15.87 -4.63
CA LEU A 160 1.05 -15.78 -4.71
C LEU A 160 0.51 -15.69 -6.14
N SER A 161 1.18 -14.94 -7.03
CA SER A 161 0.79 -14.83 -8.44
C SER A 161 1.01 -16.16 -9.18
N VAL A 162 2.15 -16.82 -8.93
CA VAL A 162 2.49 -18.10 -9.56
C VAL A 162 1.52 -19.21 -9.12
N ARG A 163 1.24 -19.33 -7.81
CA ARG A 163 0.27 -20.31 -7.28
C ARG A 163 -1.13 -20.12 -7.88
N ARG A 164 -1.55 -18.86 -8.07
CA ARG A 164 -2.84 -18.55 -8.72
C ARG A 164 -2.86 -18.93 -10.19
N LEU A 165 -1.79 -18.66 -10.92
CA LEU A 165 -1.67 -19.01 -12.32
C LEU A 165 -1.73 -20.52 -12.52
N MET A 166 -0.90 -21.28 -11.78
CA MET A 166 -0.84 -22.74 -11.89
C MET A 166 -2.15 -23.41 -11.50
N THR A 167 -2.80 -22.94 -10.43
CA THR A 167 -4.14 -23.45 -10.03
C THR A 167 -5.22 -23.06 -11.06
N ALA A 168 -5.10 -21.92 -11.73
CA ALA A 168 -6.05 -21.53 -12.77
C ALA A 168 -5.91 -22.41 -14.01
N ILE A 169 -4.68 -22.68 -14.45
CA ILE A 169 -4.40 -23.60 -15.56
C ILE A 169 -4.91 -25.01 -15.20
N GLY A 170 -4.61 -25.47 -14.00
CA GLY A 170 -5.00 -26.80 -13.52
C GLY A 170 -6.49 -27.01 -13.27
N LEU A 171 -7.31 -25.96 -13.19
CA LEU A 171 -8.76 -26.10 -13.08
C LEU A 171 -9.49 -25.76 -14.39
N LEU A 172 -9.11 -24.67 -15.07
CA LEU A 172 -9.76 -24.28 -16.33
C LEU A 172 -9.39 -25.20 -17.49
N GLY A 173 -8.12 -25.63 -17.54
CA GLY A 173 -7.62 -26.51 -18.60
C GLY A 173 -8.42 -27.80 -18.67
N PRO A 174 -8.46 -28.61 -17.59
CA PRO A 174 -9.19 -29.87 -17.61
C PRO A 174 -10.69 -29.70 -17.90
N GLY A 175 -11.32 -28.65 -17.36
CA GLY A 175 -12.72 -28.35 -17.63
C GLY A 175 -13.01 -28.02 -19.10
N LEU A 176 -12.14 -27.25 -19.77
CA LEU A 176 -12.31 -26.94 -21.19
C LEU A 176 -12.11 -28.18 -22.07
N PHE A 177 -11.03 -28.93 -21.84
CA PHE A 177 -10.71 -30.10 -22.65
C PHE A 177 -11.65 -31.28 -22.42
N MET A 178 -12.30 -31.40 -21.25
CA MET A 178 -13.39 -32.37 -21.05
C MET A 178 -14.67 -32.02 -21.83
N LEU A 179 -14.95 -30.73 -22.07
CA LEU A 179 -16.03 -30.33 -22.97
C LEU A 179 -15.68 -30.60 -24.44
N LEU A 180 -14.43 -30.38 -24.84
CA LEU A 180 -13.98 -30.70 -26.21
C LEU A 180 -13.94 -32.21 -26.46
N PHE A 181 -13.58 -32.99 -25.44
CA PHE A 181 -13.59 -34.45 -25.48
C PHE A 181 -14.96 -35.01 -25.87
N ILE A 182 -16.05 -34.42 -25.36
CA ILE A 182 -17.39 -34.94 -25.62
C ILE A 182 -18.00 -34.52 -26.96
N SER A 183 -17.43 -33.51 -27.62
CA SER A 183 -17.87 -33.04 -28.93
C SER A 183 -17.20 -33.78 -30.10
N VAL A 184 -16.39 -34.80 -29.81
CA VAL A 184 -15.55 -35.47 -30.79
C VAL A 184 -16.04 -36.90 -31.03
N ASP A 185 -16.21 -37.23 -32.32
CA ASP A 185 -16.63 -38.55 -32.78
C ASP A 185 -15.45 -39.42 -33.26
N ASN A 186 -14.21 -39.05 -32.96
CA ASN A 186 -13.00 -39.78 -33.34
C ASN A 186 -12.21 -40.25 -32.09
N LEU A 187 -11.96 -41.57 -32.00
CA LEU A 187 -11.25 -42.21 -30.90
C LEU A 187 -9.88 -41.57 -30.60
N LEU A 188 -9.05 -41.34 -31.62
CA LEU A 188 -7.69 -40.80 -31.43
C LEU A 188 -7.75 -39.35 -30.92
N LEU A 189 -8.64 -38.55 -31.48
CA LEU A 189 -8.82 -37.15 -31.09
C LEU A 189 -9.39 -37.04 -29.67
N ALA A 190 -10.29 -37.96 -29.27
CA ALA A 190 -10.79 -38.07 -27.91
C ALA A 190 -9.66 -38.41 -26.91
N VAL A 191 -8.79 -39.37 -27.25
CA VAL A 191 -7.61 -39.71 -26.43
C VAL A 191 -6.65 -38.52 -26.31
N VAL A 192 -6.43 -37.74 -27.38
CA VAL A 192 -5.58 -36.54 -27.33
C VAL A 192 -6.18 -35.48 -26.39
N PHE A 193 -7.46 -35.16 -26.51
CA PHE A 193 -8.08 -34.15 -25.65
C PHE A 193 -8.13 -34.55 -24.18
N ILE A 194 -8.44 -35.80 -23.87
CA ILE A 194 -8.42 -36.26 -22.49
C ILE A 194 -6.99 -36.34 -21.93
N SER A 195 -5.99 -36.59 -22.79
CA SER A 195 -4.59 -36.57 -22.39
C SER A 195 -4.10 -35.16 -22.08
N ILE A 196 -4.46 -34.16 -22.89
CA ILE A 196 -4.16 -32.75 -22.61
C ILE A 196 -4.88 -32.29 -21.33
N SER A 197 -6.13 -32.74 -21.14
CA SER A 197 -6.91 -32.47 -19.92
C SER A 197 -6.16 -32.93 -18.66
N MET A 198 -5.74 -34.21 -18.61
CA MET A 198 -4.97 -34.73 -17.48
C MET A 198 -3.61 -34.03 -17.35
N GLY A 199 -2.92 -33.79 -18.46
CA GLY A 199 -1.68 -33.03 -18.50
C GLY A 199 -1.76 -31.65 -17.84
N LEU A 200 -2.80 -30.87 -18.17
CA LEU A 200 -3.02 -29.56 -17.55
C LEU A 200 -3.43 -29.66 -16.09
N SER A 201 -4.15 -30.73 -15.70
CA SER A 201 -4.51 -31.00 -14.30
C SER A 201 -3.26 -31.11 -13.41
N ALA A 202 -2.15 -31.65 -13.95
CA ALA A 202 -0.87 -31.78 -13.26
C ALA A 202 -0.32 -30.44 -12.72
N CYS A 203 -0.66 -29.30 -13.36
CA CYS A 203 -0.27 -27.96 -12.90
C CYS A 203 -0.77 -27.64 -11.48
N ASN A 204 -1.81 -28.31 -11.00
CA ASN A 204 -2.31 -28.15 -9.63
C ASN A 204 -1.29 -28.52 -8.55
N SER A 205 -0.33 -29.43 -8.86
CA SER A 205 0.78 -29.80 -7.98
C SER A 205 1.62 -28.58 -7.57
N ALA A 206 2.03 -27.79 -8.57
CA ALA A 206 2.74 -26.52 -8.41
C ALA A 206 1.81 -25.34 -8.02
N GLY A 207 0.49 -25.54 -8.07
CA GLY A 207 -0.55 -24.59 -7.72
C GLY A 207 -0.99 -24.69 -6.25
N HIS A 208 -2.09 -25.39 -6.01
CA HIS A 208 -2.76 -25.42 -4.71
C HIS A 208 -2.12 -26.43 -3.72
N LEU A 209 -1.52 -27.53 -4.21
CA LEU A 209 -0.88 -28.51 -3.32
C LEU A 209 0.34 -27.94 -2.60
N SER A 210 1.26 -27.32 -3.34
CA SER A 210 2.42 -26.65 -2.74
C SER A 210 2.05 -25.47 -1.82
N ASN A 211 0.85 -24.89 -1.98
CA ASN A 211 0.37 -23.75 -1.21
C ASN A 211 0.12 -24.10 0.28
N HIS A 212 -0.04 -25.37 0.64
CA HIS A 212 -0.15 -25.81 2.04
C HIS A 212 1.10 -25.41 2.86
N ALA A 213 2.28 -25.59 2.28
CA ALA A 213 3.55 -25.22 2.91
C ALA A 213 3.76 -23.69 2.99
N ASP A 214 3.10 -22.94 2.11
CA ASP A 214 3.19 -21.48 2.07
C ASP A 214 2.20 -20.82 3.06
N ILE A 215 1.01 -21.39 3.26
CA ILE A 215 -0.02 -20.86 4.17
C ILE A 215 0.22 -21.30 5.63
N ALA A 216 0.63 -22.55 5.84
CA ALA A 216 0.79 -23.13 7.18
C ALA A 216 2.13 -23.87 7.28
N PRO A 217 3.28 -23.19 7.25
CA PRO A 217 4.60 -23.83 7.18
C PRO A 217 4.87 -24.84 8.31
N ASN A 218 4.44 -24.53 9.54
CA ASN A 218 4.62 -25.42 10.70
C ASN A 218 3.59 -26.56 10.77
N HIS A 219 2.50 -26.50 9.99
CA HIS A 219 1.37 -27.44 10.08
C HIS A 219 0.94 -27.93 8.68
N ALA A 220 1.84 -27.86 7.70
CA ALA A 220 1.52 -28.13 6.30
C ALA A 220 0.99 -29.56 6.14
N GLY A 221 1.59 -30.52 6.83
CA GLY A 221 1.15 -31.93 6.85
C GLY A 221 -0.28 -32.11 7.37
N ILE A 222 -0.69 -31.41 8.43
CA ILE A 222 -2.06 -31.50 8.97
C ILE A 222 -3.06 -30.91 7.97
N THR A 223 -2.76 -29.74 7.41
CA THR A 223 -3.65 -29.12 6.41
C THR A 223 -3.75 -29.94 5.13
N PHE A 224 -2.67 -30.63 4.75
CA PHE A 224 -2.65 -31.55 3.62
C PHE A 224 -3.47 -32.82 3.90
N ALA A 225 -3.39 -33.37 5.11
CA ALA A 225 -4.21 -34.52 5.51
C ALA A 225 -5.71 -34.18 5.46
N ILE A 226 -6.12 -33.03 6.00
CA ILE A 226 -7.51 -32.56 5.93
C ILE A 226 -7.96 -32.39 4.47
N SER A 227 -7.12 -31.77 3.63
CA SER A 227 -7.46 -31.57 2.22
C SER A 227 -7.58 -32.90 1.47
N ASN A 228 -6.70 -33.86 1.75
CA ASN A 228 -6.76 -35.20 1.17
C ASN A 228 -8.03 -35.95 1.58
N THR A 229 -8.44 -35.88 2.86
CA THR A 229 -9.71 -36.46 3.33
C THR A 229 -10.93 -35.86 2.63
N LEU A 230 -10.94 -34.55 2.42
CA LEU A 230 -12.02 -33.91 1.66
C LEU A 230 -11.97 -34.27 0.17
N ALA A 231 -10.77 -34.45 -0.38
CA ALA A 231 -10.54 -34.75 -1.79
C ALA A 231 -10.69 -36.24 -2.15
N THR A 232 -10.88 -37.15 -1.18
CA THR A 232 -11.29 -38.54 -1.42
C THR A 232 -12.80 -38.73 -1.48
N ILE A 233 -13.60 -37.79 -0.97
CA ILE A 233 -15.06 -37.79 -1.09
C ILE A 233 -15.51 -37.92 -2.57
N PRO A 234 -14.92 -37.19 -3.54
CA PRO A 234 -15.16 -37.43 -4.96
C PRO A 234 -14.93 -38.87 -5.40
N GLY A 235 -13.94 -39.59 -4.86
CA GLY A 235 -13.68 -40.98 -5.26
C GLY A 235 -14.82 -41.92 -4.87
N ILE A 236 -15.48 -41.63 -3.75
CA ILE A 236 -16.64 -42.39 -3.26
C ILE A 236 -17.91 -42.02 -4.04
N LEU A 237 -18.12 -40.72 -4.30
CA LEU A 237 -19.36 -40.21 -4.88
C LEU A 237 -19.38 -40.21 -6.41
N ALA A 238 -18.24 -39.98 -7.07
CA ALA A 238 -18.18 -39.78 -8.52
C ALA A 238 -18.74 -40.99 -9.25
N GLY A 239 -18.34 -42.21 -8.90
CA GLY A 239 -18.83 -43.44 -9.53
C GLY A 239 -20.37 -43.56 -9.49
N PRO A 240 -21.00 -43.66 -8.30
CA PRO A 240 -22.47 -43.81 -8.20
C PRO A 240 -23.25 -42.66 -8.84
N VAL A 241 -22.87 -41.41 -8.57
CA VAL A 241 -23.60 -40.23 -9.09
C VAL A 241 -23.54 -40.19 -10.62
N THR A 242 -22.38 -40.46 -11.20
CA THR A 242 -22.23 -40.43 -12.65
C THR A 242 -22.87 -41.66 -13.32
N ALA A 243 -22.89 -42.82 -12.67
CA ALA A 243 -23.63 -43.99 -13.14
C ALA A 243 -25.13 -43.70 -13.24
N GLU A 244 -25.73 -43.11 -12.19
CA GLU A 244 -27.14 -42.72 -12.21
C GLU A 244 -27.44 -41.68 -13.30
N LEU A 245 -26.56 -40.70 -13.49
CA LEU A 245 -26.69 -39.69 -14.55
C LEU A 245 -26.67 -40.29 -15.95
N VAL A 246 -25.83 -41.30 -16.19
CA VAL A 246 -25.76 -42.02 -17.46
C VAL A 246 -27.03 -42.83 -17.70
N VAL A 247 -27.54 -43.52 -16.68
CA VAL A 247 -28.79 -44.29 -16.76
C VAL A 247 -29.99 -43.37 -17.02
N ALA A 248 -30.10 -42.26 -16.27
CA ALA A 248 -31.15 -41.27 -16.42
C ALA A 248 -31.13 -40.58 -17.80
N SER A 249 -29.97 -40.54 -18.46
CA SER A 249 -29.79 -39.93 -19.77
C SER A 249 -29.79 -40.95 -20.91
N HIS A 250 -30.43 -42.10 -20.73
CA HIS A 250 -30.55 -43.18 -21.73
C HIS A 250 -29.19 -43.66 -22.27
N GLY A 251 -28.17 -43.76 -21.42
CA GLY A 251 -26.83 -44.21 -21.80
C GLY A 251 -25.92 -43.12 -22.36
N ARG A 252 -26.34 -41.85 -22.37
CA ARG A 252 -25.50 -40.73 -22.82
C ARG A 252 -24.54 -40.27 -21.73
N TRP A 253 -23.27 -40.14 -22.08
CA TRP A 253 -22.19 -39.70 -21.18
C TRP A 253 -22.08 -38.17 -21.03
N PHE A 254 -22.83 -37.42 -21.85
CA PHE A 254 -22.84 -35.95 -21.89
C PHE A 254 -22.96 -35.26 -20.51
N PRO A 255 -23.91 -35.65 -19.62
CA PRO A 255 -24.08 -34.99 -18.33
C PRO A 255 -22.88 -35.18 -17.39
N VAL A 256 -22.16 -36.30 -17.48
CA VAL A 256 -21.05 -36.64 -16.58
C VAL A 256 -19.88 -35.69 -16.79
N PHE A 257 -19.48 -35.48 -18.05
CA PHE A 257 -18.34 -34.62 -18.38
C PHE A 257 -18.69 -33.13 -18.29
N ILE A 258 -19.96 -32.74 -18.50
CA ILE A 258 -20.43 -31.39 -18.20
C ILE A 258 -20.37 -31.11 -16.71
N LEU A 259 -20.83 -32.06 -15.87
CA LEU A 259 -20.75 -31.91 -14.42
C LEU A 259 -19.30 -31.73 -13.97
N ALA A 260 -18.39 -32.55 -14.47
CA ALA A 260 -16.96 -32.43 -14.18
C ALA A 260 -16.41 -31.05 -14.58
N SER A 261 -16.77 -30.55 -15.76
CA SER A 261 -16.35 -29.24 -16.27
C SER A 261 -16.94 -28.09 -15.45
N GLY A 262 -18.22 -28.20 -15.06
CA GLY A 262 -18.91 -27.23 -14.21
C GLY A 262 -18.29 -27.12 -12.82
N VAL A 263 -17.95 -28.26 -12.19
CA VAL A 263 -17.26 -28.30 -10.90
C VAL A 263 -15.93 -27.55 -10.95
N ASN A 264 -15.14 -27.75 -12.01
CA ASN A 264 -13.87 -27.05 -12.22
C ASN A 264 -14.04 -25.52 -12.38
N PHE A 265 -14.97 -25.08 -13.23
CA PHE A 265 -15.18 -23.65 -13.48
C PHE A 265 -15.75 -22.90 -12.27
N ILE A 266 -16.72 -23.49 -11.56
CA ILE A 266 -17.30 -22.92 -10.34
C ILE A 266 -16.24 -22.80 -9.25
N THR A 267 -15.42 -23.84 -9.09
CA THR A 267 -14.34 -23.88 -8.11
C THR A 267 -13.32 -22.78 -8.36
N LYS A 268 -12.89 -22.57 -9.61
CA LYS A 268 -11.99 -21.46 -9.97
C LYS A 268 -12.58 -20.10 -9.61
N SER A 269 -13.86 -19.86 -9.91
CA SER A 269 -14.54 -18.60 -9.60
C SER A 269 -14.54 -18.32 -8.08
N LYS A 270 -14.89 -19.33 -7.28
CA LYS A 270 -14.87 -19.23 -5.81
C LYS A 270 -13.46 -19.06 -5.25
N HIS A 271 -12.47 -19.80 -5.77
CA HIS A 271 -11.07 -19.72 -5.37
C HIS A 271 -10.48 -18.31 -5.58
N ILE A 272 -10.72 -17.68 -6.75
CA ILE A 272 -10.23 -16.32 -7.03
C ILE A 272 -10.87 -15.28 -6.09
N ARG A 273 -12.19 -15.36 -5.87
CA ARG A 273 -12.89 -14.45 -4.94
C ARG A 273 -12.34 -14.60 -3.52
N ALA A 274 -12.11 -15.84 -3.08
CA ALA A 274 -11.54 -16.12 -1.76
C ALA A 274 -10.14 -15.50 -1.62
N MET A 275 -9.26 -15.76 -2.59
CA MET A 275 -7.88 -15.25 -2.59
C MET A 275 -7.79 -13.72 -2.67
N ARG A 276 -8.73 -13.04 -3.35
CA ARG A 276 -8.81 -11.57 -3.35
C ARG A 276 -9.23 -11.02 -1.98
N LYS A 277 -10.22 -11.65 -1.33
CA LYS A 277 -10.68 -11.27 0.01
C LYS A 277 -9.56 -11.43 1.05
N ILE A 278 -8.75 -12.47 0.92
CA ILE A 278 -7.58 -12.74 1.78
C ILE A 278 -6.50 -11.68 1.59
N LYS A 279 -6.14 -11.32 0.33
CA LYS A 279 -5.17 -10.24 0.07
C LYS A 279 -5.60 -8.94 0.76
N ARG A 280 -6.89 -8.58 0.68
CA ARG A 280 -7.43 -7.38 1.36
C ARG A 280 -7.31 -7.49 2.89
N LYS A 281 -7.63 -8.65 3.48
CA LYS A 281 -7.60 -8.85 4.94
C LYS A 281 -6.19 -8.94 5.52
N ILE A 282 -5.23 -9.51 4.77
CA ILE A 282 -3.81 -9.54 5.16
C ILE A 282 -3.22 -8.12 5.07
N LEU A 283 -3.52 -7.39 3.99
CA LEU A 283 -3.11 -5.99 3.86
C LEU A 283 -3.70 -5.09 4.96
N SER A 284 -4.92 -5.38 5.44
CA SER A 284 -5.53 -4.62 6.52
C SER A 284 -4.95 -4.96 7.89
N LYS A 285 -4.57 -6.23 8.15
CA LYS A 285 -4.06 -6.67 9.47
C LYS A 285 -2.59 -6.29 9.72
N ASN A 286 -1.82 -5.99 8.66
CA ASN A 286 -0.43 -5.55 8.76
C ASN A 286 -0.24 -4.03 8.63
N ARG A 287 -1.33 -3.24 8.56
CA ARG A 287 -1.22 -1.78 8.59
C ARG A 287 -0.97 -1.37 10.04
N ARG A 288 0.22 -0.81 10.31
CA ARG A 288 0.42 -0.01 11.51
C ARG A 288 -0.40 1.27 11.34
N ASN A 289 -1.09 1.68 12.40
CA ASN A 289 -1.79 2.96 12.47
C ASN A 289 -0.81 4.11 12.21
N MET A 290 -1.32 5.19 11.61
CA MET A 290 -0.50 6.26 11.07
C MET A 290 -1.00 7.62 11.54
N LEU A 291 -0.08 8.48 11.95
CA LEU A 291 -0.32 9.90 12.19
C LEU A 291 -0.06 10.69 10.89
N TYR A 292 -1.11 11.28 10.31
CA TYR A 292 -1.01 12.07 9.09
C TYR A 292 -0.98 13.56 9.41
N PHE A 293 0.05 14.26 8.95
CA PHE A 293 0.09 15.73 8.95
C PHE A 293 -0.38 16.21 7.58
N ILE A 294 -1.42 17.04 7.52
CA ILE A 294 -2.07 17.41 6.25
C ILE A 294 -2.20 18.93 6.17
N GLY A 295 -1.55 19.51 5.17
CA GLY A 295 -1.70 20.92 4.84
C GLY A 295 -3.04 21.20 4.19
N LEU A 296 -3.75 22.21 4.69
CA LEU A 296 -5.04 22.64 4.14
C LEU A 296 -4.88 23.59 2.96
N GLY A 297 -3.72 24.22 2.79
CA GLY A 297 -3.52 25.29 1.82
C GLY A 297 -3.85 26.67 2.41
N LEU A 298 -4.01 27.68 1.56
CA LEU A 298 -3.93 29.08 2.00
C LEU A 298 -5.29 29.76 2.19
N ALA A 299 -6.29 29.38 1.41
CA ALA A 299 -7.59 30.06 1.36
C ALA A 299 -8.73 29.23 1.96
N ASP A 300 -9.24 28.28 1.19
CA ASP A 300 -10.49 27.58 1.48
C ASP A 300 -10.35 26.05 1.40
N VAL A 301 -11.48 25.35 1.43
CA VAL A 301 -11.51 23.87 1.38
C VAL A 301 -11.05 23.31 0.04
N ASP A 302 -11.10 24.08 -1.03
CA ASP A 302 -10.76 23.60 -2.38
C ASP A 302 -9.24 23.59 -2.61
N ASP A 303 -8.48 24.32 -1.80
CA ASP A 303 -7.02 24.20 -1.72
C ASP A 303 -6.56 22.83 -1.18
N LEU A 304 -7.46 22.06 -0.56
CA LEU A 304 -7.11 20.77 -0.01
C LEU A 304 -6.73 19.79 -1.11
N THR A 305 -5.51 19.25 -1.03
CA THR A 305 -5.08 18.25 -2.00
C THR A 305 -6.03 17.04 -2.02
N VAL A 306 -6.31 16.49 -3.21
CA VAL A 306 -7.13 15.27 -3.39
C VAL A 306 -6.58 14.10 -2.56
N LYS A 307 -5.26 14.07 -2.34
CA LYS A 307 -4.58 13.08 -1.49
C LYS A 307 -4.91 13.30 -0.02
N GLY A 308 -4.85 14.54 0.47
CA GLY A 308 -5.25 14.94 1.82
C GLY A 308 -6.70 14.58 2.10
N LEU A 309 -7.62 15.02 1.24
CA LEU A 309 -9.06 14.74 1.36
C LEU A 309 -9.37 13.24 1.48
N ARG A 310 -8.72 12.40 0.65
CA ARG A 310 -8.91 10.94 0.70
C ARG A 310 -8.40 10.34 2.01
N ILE A 311 -7.32 10.86 2.56
CA ILE A 311 -6.74 10.34 3.82
C ILE A 311 -7.64 10.75 4.98
N ILE A 312 -8.07 12.01 5.04
CA ILE A 312 -8.96 12.54 6.09
C ILE A 312 -10.22 11.69 6.19
N LYS A 313 -10.85 11.37 5.04
CA LYS A 313 -12.07 10.53 5.00
C LYS A 313 -11.91 9.10 5.54
N ASN A 314 -10.67 8.62 5.70
CA ASN A 314 -10.38 7.30 6.25
C ASN A 314 -9.81 7.33 7.68
N CYS A 315 -9.52 8.53 8.22
CA CYS A 315 -9.04 8.68 9.58
C CYS A 315 -10.22 8.61 10.55
N LYS A 316 -9.99 8.05 11.74
CA LYS A 316 -11.04 7.94 12.77
C LYS A 316 -11.18 9.24 13.56
N GLU A 317 -10.07 9.95 13.75
CA GLU A 317 -10.04 11.25 14.41
C GLU A 317 -9.28 12.26 13.55
N VAL A 318 -9.79 13.49 13.54
CA VAL A 318 -9.26 14.60 12.76
C VAL A 318 -9.10 15.80 13.68
N TYR A 319 -7.86 16.23 13.89
CA TYR A 319 -7.52 17.41 14.68
C TYR A 319 -7.25 18.58 13.74
N LEU A 320 -7.75 19.77 14.09
CA LEU A 320 -7.49 21.01 13.36
C LEU A 320 -6.73 21.97 14.24
N GLU A 321 -5.55 22.36 13.79
CA GLU A 321 -4.80 23.43 14.43
C GLU A 321 -5.51 24.78 14.28
N THR A 322 -5.57 25.55 15.37
CA THR A 322 -6.31 26.82 15.41
C THR A 322 -5.47 28.05 15.80
N TYR A 323 -4.14 27.93 15.89
CA TYR A 323 -3.29 29.00 16.47
C TYR A 323 -2.15 29.50 15.58
N THR A 324 -1.74 28.77 14.53
CA THR A 324 -0.65 29.20 13.63
C THR A 324 -1.12 30.07 12.47
N THR A 325 -2.30 29.79 11.93
CA THR A 325 -2.89 30.48 10.78
C THR A 325 -4.40 30.47 10.90
N ILE A 326 -5.04 31.49 10.35
CA ILE A 326 -6.50 31.53 10.19
C ILE A 326 -6.87 31.16 8.76
N LEU A 327 -7.78 30.20 8.64
CA LEU A 327 -8.44 29.88 7.38
C LEU A 327 -9.57 30.87 7.13
N GLN A 328 -9.89 31.11 5.86
CA GLN A 328 -11.02 31.98 5.49
C GLN A 328 -12.37 31.43 5.99
N ILE A 329 -12.44 30.12 6.14
CA ILE A 329 -13.63 29.38 6.53
C ILE A 329 -13.67 29.07 8.02
N ASP A 330 -14.87 29.00 8.57
CA ASP A 330 -15.08 28.54 9.93
C ASP A 330 -14.99 27.00 10.02
N GLN A 331 -14.83 26.50 11.24
CA GLN A 331 -14.74 25.07 11.50
C GLN A 331 -15.99 24.32 10.99
N LYS A 332 -17.19 24.92 11.07
CA LYS A 332 -18.43 24.26 10.66
C LYS A 332 -18.48 24.01 9.16
N THR A 333 -18.11 25.01 8.33
CA THR A 333 -18.03 24.80 6.88
C THR A 333 -17.02 23.71 6.52
N LEU A 334 -15.89 23.61 7.24
CA LEU A 334 -14.93 22.53 7.03
C LEU A 334 -15.54 21.15 7.35
N GLU A 335 -16.25 21.03 8.48
CA GLU A 335 -16.91 19.79 8.90
C GLU A 335 -17.99 19.35 7.91
N GLU A 336 -18.79 20.29 7.40
CA GLU A 336 -19.82 20.04 6.38
C GLU A 336 -19.21 19.53 5.07
N TYR A 337 -18.11 20.13 4.61
CA TYR A 337 -17.42 19.72 3.39
C TYR A 337 -16.77 18.33 3.53
N LEU A 338 -16.12 18.07 4.66
CA LEU A 338 -15.45 16.80 4.93
C LEU A 338 -16.45 15.67 5.25
N GLY A 339 -17.62 16.02 5.79
CA GLY A 339 -18.61 15.08 6.32
C GLY A 339 -18.15 14.40 7.62
N ILE A 340 -17.23 15.02 8.36
CA ILE A 340 -16.56 14.48 9.55
C ILE A 340 -16.41 15.58 10.58
N GLN A 341 -16.58 15.25 11.86
CA GLN A 341 -16.34 16.16 12.96
C GLN A 341 -14.84 16.40 13.16
N VAL A 342 -14.48 17.66 13.38
CA VAL A 342 -13.09 18.09 13.54
C VAL A 342 -12.86 18.51 15.00
N ILE A 343 -11.73 18.11 15.58
CA ILE A 343 -11.38 18.41 16.96
C ILE A 343 -10.41 19.61 16.96
N PRO A 344 -10.78 20.76 17.54
CA PRO A 344 -9.87 21.90 17.59
C PRO A 344 -8.68 21.60 18.49
N ALA A 345 -7.48 21.81 17.96
CA ALA A 345 -6.21 21.69 18.65
C ALA A 345 -5.62 23.09 18.84
N ASP A 346 -5.56 23.53 20.10
CA ASP A 346 -4.91 24.78 20.48
C ASP A 346 -3.44 24.55 20.85
N ARG A 347 -2.73 25.65 21.11
CA ARG A 347 -1.30 25.61 21.42
C ARG A 347 -1.01 24.79 22.68
N GLU A 348 -1.87 24.86 23.69
CA GLU A 348 -1.75 24.08 24.93
C GLU A 348 -1.86 22.57 24.63
N LEU A 349 -2.82 22.15 23.80
CA LEU A 349 -2.95 20.75 23.40
C LEU A 349 -1.74 20.25 22.61
N VAL A 350 -1.25 21.03 21.65
CA VAL A 350 -0.19 20.58 20.73
C VAL A 350 1.20 20.64 21.37
N GLU A 351 1.50 21.67 22.17
CA GLU A 351 2.83 21.80 22.79
C GLU A 351 2.91 21.00 24.10
N LEU A 352 1.91 21.13 24.99
CA LEU A 352 1.97 20.59 26.36
C LEU A 352 1.25 19.24 26.54
N SER A 353 0.17 18.98 25.81
CA SER A 353 -0.70 17.79 26.02
C SER A 353 -0.80 16.87 24.80
N ALA A 354 0.25 16.84 23.97
CA ALA A 354 0.29 16.09 22.72
C ALA A 354 0.17 14.57 22.89
N ASP A 355 0.42 14.06 24.10
CA ASP A 355 0.29 12.65 24.44
C ASP A 355 -1.10 12.11 24.08
N THR A 356 -2.14 12.94 24.13
CA THR A 356 -3.50 12.56 23.72
C THR A 356 -3.55 12.18 22.25
N ILE A 357 -2.98 13.02 21.37
CA ILE A 357 -2.94 12.79 19.92
C ILE A 357 -2.05 11.57 19.62
N LEU A 358 -0.89 11.48 20.27
CA LEU A 358 0.09 10.41 20.05
C LEU A 358 -0.42 9.05 20.55
N ASN A 359 -1.08 9.00 21.71
CA ASN A 359 -1.66 7.76 22.24
C ASN A 359 -2.77 7.25 21.33
N ASN A 360 -3.68 8.13 20.89
CA ASN A 360 -4.74 7.74 19.98
C ASN A 360 -4.18 7.27 18.62
N ALA A 361 -3.07 7.84 18.15
CA ALA A 361 -2.42 7.44 16.90
C ALA A 361 -1.81 6.02 16.95
N ARG A 362 -1.63 5.45 18.15
CA ARG A 362 -1.27 4.04 18.31
C ARG A 362 -2.45 3.11 18.04
N ASP A 363 -3.67 3.56 18.29
CA ASP A 363 -4.89 2.74 18.22
C ASP A 363 -5.60 2.82 16.86
N HIS A 364 -5.55 3.98 16.19
CA HIS A 364 -6.17 4.20 14.88
C HIS A 364 -5.48 5.29 14.05
N ASP A 365 -5.81 5.36 12.76
CA ASP A 365 -5.32 6.42 11.86
C ASP A 365 -5.87 7.79 12.28
N ILE A 366 -4.99 8.79 12.43
CA ILE A 366 -5.31 10.16 12.84
C ILE A 366 -4.83 11.16 11.80
N ALA A 367 -5.66 12.16 11.50
CA ALA A 367 -5.26 13.32 10.72
C ALA A 367 -5.06 14.54 11.63
N PHE A 368 -3.95 15.23 11.44
CA PHE A 368 -3.62 16.52 12.06
C PHE A 368 -3.54 17.57 10.94
N LEU A 369 -4.52 18.45 10.90
CA LEU A 369 -4.73 19.46 9.86
C LEU A 369 -4.06 20.77 10.24
N VAL A 370 -3.29 21.33 9.32
CA VAL A 370 -2.50 22.56 9.49
C VAL A 370 -2.84 23.54 8.37
N GLY A 371 -3.06 24.81 8.71
CA GLY A 371 -3.23 25.88 7.72
C GLY A 371 -1.94 26.09 6.92
N GLY A 372 -2.05 26.18 5.59
CA GLY A 372 -0.90 26.19 4.69
C GLY A 372 -0.26 24.80 4.57
N ASP A 373 1.05 24.73 4.81
CA ASP A 373 1.84 23.51 4.77
C ASP A 373 2.34 23.12 6.17
N PRO A 374 2.31 21.82 6.54
CA PRO A 374 2.61 21.41 7.91
C PRO A 374 4.01 21.73 8.42
N LEU A 375 5.01 21.96 7.55
CA LEU A 375 6.42 22.07 7.94
C LEU A 375 7.11 23.37 7.50
N SER A 376 6.38 24.30 6.87
CA SER A 376 7.01 25.47 6.25
C SER A 376 7.38 26.59 7.23
N ALA A 377 6.57 26.82 8.28
CA ALA A 377 6.75 27.91 9.25
C ALA A 377 6.10 27.60 10.60
N THR A 378 6.19 26.34 11.03
CA THR A 378 5.48 25.81 12.21
C THR A 378 6.42 25.01 13.10
N THR A 379 6.03 24.79 14.34
CA THR A 379 6.77 23.97 15.32
C THR A 379 6.39 22.48 15.26
N HIS A 380 5.59 22.05 14.27
CA HIS A 380 5.06 20.68 14.17
C HIS A 380 6.12 19.59 14.00
N THR A 381 7.34 19.98 13.62
CA THR A 381 8.50 19.08 13.65
C THR A 381 8.70 18.46 15.03
N ASP A 382 8.42 19.19 16.11
CA ASP A 382 8.47 18.67 17.48
C ASP A 382 7.47 17.51 17.70
N LEU A 383 6.22 17.65 17.22
CA LEU A 383 5.22 16.59 17.31
C LEU A 383 5.63 15.35 16.50
N ILE A 384 6.28 15.55 15.36
CA ILE A 384 6.85 14.45 14.56
C ILE A 384 7.97 13.74 15.31
N LEU A 385 8.89 14.47 15.95
CA LEU A 385 9.99 13.89 16.72
C LEU A 385 9.45 13.04 17.88
N ARG A 386 8.46 13.55 18.63
CA ARG A 386 7.77 12.78 19.68
C ARG A 386 7.11 11.52 19.12
N ALA A 387 6.46 11.58 17.94
CA ALA A 387 5.90 10.41 17.28
C ALA A 387 6.97 9.35 16.92
N VAL A 388 8.13 9.79 16.42
CA VAL A 388 9.27 8.93 16.07
C VAL A 388 9.84 8.23 17.31
N GLU A 389 10.04 8.96 18.42
CA GLU A 389 10.50 8.39 19.70
C GLU A 389 9.55 7.29 20.20
N LEU A 390 8.24 7.52 20.05
CA LEU A 390 7.19 6.56 20.42
C LEU A 390 6.97 5.45 19.36
N LYS A 391 7.79 5.40 18.29
CA LYS A 391 7.71 4.45 17.17
C LYS A 391 6.36 4.45 16.45
N ILE A 392 5.66 5.58 16.47
CA ILE A 392 4.41 5.79 15.75
C ILE A 392 4.76 6.18 14.31
N PRO A 393 4.31 5.41 13.30
CA PRO A 393 4.45 5.81 11.91
C PRO A 393 3.75 7.15 11.65
N TYR A 394 4.43 8.05 10.96
CA TYR A 394 3.84 9.32 10.53
C TYR A 394 3.99 9.52 9.02
N LYS A 395 3.15 10.38 8.47
CA LYS A 395 3.24 10.79 7.06
C LYS A 395 2.80 12.24 6.88
N VAL A 396 3.63 13.02 6.19
CA VAL A 396 3.34 14.41 5.85
C VAL A 396 2.73 14.49 4.45
N ILE A 397 1.65 15.26 4.32
CA ILE A 397 0.96 15.60 3.09
C ILE A 397 1.08 17.10 2.92
N HIS A 398 2.01 17.51 2.07
CA HIS A 398 2.32 18.91 1.78
C HIS A 398 1.21 19.61 1.02
N ASN A 399 1.18 20.93 1.14
CA ASN A 399 0.28 21.81 0.40
C ASN A 399 0.96 23.17 0.07
N ALA A 400 0.21 24.10 -0.55
CA ALA A 400 0.64 25.47 -0.74
C ALA A 400 0.95 26.16 0.60
N SER A 401 1.97 27.03 0.59
CA SER A 401 2.52 27.66 1.78
C SER A 401 2.87 29.11 1.48
N ILE A 402 2.81 29.99 2.48
CA ILE A 402 3.26 31.38 2.31
C ILE A 402 4.70 31.45 1.78
N MET A 403 5.55 30.48 2.16
CA MET A 403 6.94 30.39 1.73
C MET A 403 7.09 30.22 0.21
N ASN A 404 6.12 29.59 -0.47
CA ASN A 404 6.14 29.45 -1.92
C ASN A 404 5.21 30.45 -2.63
N ALA A 405 4.04 30.72 -2.06
CA ALA A 405 3.03 31.57 -2.66
C ALA A 405 3.42 33.06 -2.64
N ILE A 406 4.39 33.47 -1.81
CA ILE A 406 4.92 34.84 -1.87
C ILE A 406 5.50 35.18 -3.25
N GLY A 407 5.91 34.19 -4.06
CA GLY A 407 6.35 34.41 -5.44
C GLY A 407 5.32 35.12 -6.32
N SER A 408 4.03 35.08 -5.95
CA SER A 408 2.96 35.83 -6.62
C SER A 408 3.15 37.36 -6.55
N CYS A 409 4.00 37.86 -5.65
CA CYS A 409 4.37 39.27 -5.61
C CYS A 409 5.33 39.70 -6.74
N GLY A 410 5.79 38.77 -7.58
CA GLY A 410 6.66 39.03 -8.72
C GLY A 410 8.16 38.88 -8.46
N LEU A 411 8.54 38.72 -7.19
CA LEU A 411 9.91 38.48 -6.79
C LEU A 411 10.29 37.01 -6.99
N GLN A 412 11.51 36.77 -7.44
CA GLN A 412 12.03 35.44 -7.72
C GLN A 412 12.33 34.72 -6.42
N LEU A 413 11.66 33.58 -6.19
CA LEU A 413 11.78 32.80 -4.96
C LEU A 413 13.22 32.38 -4.62
N TYR A 414 14.08 32.17 -5.62
CA TYR A 414 15.48 31.80 -5.41
C TYR A 414 16.38 32.96 -4.95
N HIS A 415 15.88 34.20 -4.97
CA HIS A 415 16.56 35.38 -4.41
C HIS A 415 16.07 35.74 -3.00
N PHE A 416 15.24 34.91 -2.37
CA PHE A 416 14.89 35.08 -0.96
C PHE A 416 15.97 34.49 -0.04
N GLY A 417 16.35 35.27 0.97
CA GLY A 417 17.29 34.88 2.02
C GLY A 417 16.60 34.27 3.24
N GLU A 418 17.20 34.46 4.42
CA GLU A 418 16.64 33.96 5.67
C GLU A 418 15.30 34.65 6.00
N THR A 419 14.21 33.88 6.06
CA THR A 419 12.89 34.37 6.50
C THR A 419 12.92 34.78 7.98
N VAL A 420 12.23 35.87 8.32
CA VAL A 420 12.15 36.41 9.69
C VAL A 420 10.71 36.44 10.18
N SER A 421 10.54 36.45 11.51
CA SER A 421 9.25 36.66 12.16
C SER A 421 9.30 37.96 12.98
N ILE A 422 8.36 38.87 12.72
CA ILE A 422 8.23 40.14 13.44
C ILE A 422 7.14 39.97 14.49
N VAL A 423 7.52 40.11 15.75
CA VAL A 423 6.67 39.90 16.93
C VAL A 423 6.07 41.20 17.44
N PHE A 424 4.90 41.16 18.08
CA PHE A 424 4.38 42.37 18.72
C PHE A 424 5.33 42.86 19.81
N TRP A 425 5.69 44.15 19.74
CA TRP A 425 6.34 44.83 20.83
C TRP A 425 5.40 45.06 22.00
N THR A 426 5.96 44.96 23.20
CA THR A 426 5.33 45.40 24.44
C THR A 426 6.10 46.59 25.02
N ASP A 427 5.58 47.18 26.10
CA ASP A 427 6.24 48.31 26.76
C ASP A 427 7.62 47.92 27.33
N THR A 428 7.80 46.66 27.70
CA THR A 428 9.01 46.15 28.35
C THR A 428 9.89 45.30 27.43
N TRP A 429 9.38 44.85 26.28
CA TRP A 429 10.08 43.93 25.40
C TRP A 429 9.95 44.35 23.93
N ARG A 430 11.07 44.84 23.38
CA ARG A 430 11.21 45.29 21.98
C ARG A 430 12.39 44.60 21.31
N PRO A 431 12.25 43.33 20.88
CA PRO A 431 13.34 42.62 20.22
C PRO A 431 13.63 43.22 18.85
N THR A 432 14.92 43.31 18.49
CA THR A 432 15.42 43.83 17.21
C THR A 432 16.13 42.76 16.36
N SER A 433 16.18 41.51 16.83
CA SER A 433 16.93 40.41 16.18
C SER A 433 16.46 40.09 14.75
N PHE A 434 15.19 40.36 14.42
CA PHE A 434 14.69 40.23 13.05
C PHE A 434 15.36 41.24 12.11
N CYS A 435 15.67 42.46 12.60
CA CYS A 435 16.27 43.52 11.81
C CYS A 435 17.70 43.18 11.40
N GLU A 436 18.50 42.60 12.29
CA GLU A 436 19.86 42.12 11.99
C GLU A 436 19.88 41.13 10.83
N LYS A 437 18.90 40.22 10.78
CA LYS A 437 18.75 39.24 9.70
C LYS A 437 18.32 39.87 8.38
N ILE A 438 17.39 40.83 8.42
CA ILE A 438 16.98 41.61 7.23
C ILE A 438 18.20 42.34 6.67
N VAL A 439 19.00 43.00 7.51
CA VAL A 439 20.24 43.68 7.11
C VAL A 439 21.21 42.69 6.47
N ALA A 440 21.40 41.51 7.06
CA ALA A 440 22.30 40.48 6.53
C ALA A 440 21.86 39.97 5.14
N ASN A 441 20.57 39.77 4.93
CA ASN A 441 20.02 39.40 3.61
C ASN A 441 20.20 40.53 2.60
N ARG A 442 19.85 41.77 2.99
CA ARG A 442 19.90 42.95 2.13
C ARG A 442 21.33 43.24 1.67
N ARG A 443 22.33 43.17 2.56
CA ARG A 443 23.75 43.26 2.21
C ARG A 443 24.24 42.20 1.20
N ARG A 444 23.51 41.09 1.06
CA ARG A 444 23.79 40.03 0.06
C ARG A 444 22.94 40.18 -1.21
N GLY A 445 22.14 41.23 -1.32
CA GLY A 445 21.19 41.42 -2.41
C GLY A 445 19.95 40.51 -2.33
N LEU A 446 19.69 39.85 -1.20
CA LEU A 446 18.57 38.91 -1.06
C LEU A 446 17.30 39.60 -0.55
N HIS A 447 16.14 39.20 -1.06
CA HIS A 447 14.84 39.58 -0.50
C HIS A 447 14.61 38.89 0.85
N THR A 448 13.86 39.53 1.74
CA THR A 448 13.51 38.96 3.05
C THR A 448 12.01 38.86 3.21
N LEU A 449 11.48 37.64 3.30
CA LEU A 449 10.11 37.41 3.72
C LEU A 449 10.01 37.62 5.25
N CYS A 450 9.15 38.55 5.65
CA CYS A 450 8.82 38.83 7.04
C CYS A 450 7.42 38.29 7.33
N LEU A 451 7.37 37.23 8.13
CA LEU A 451 6.14 36.69 8.69
C LEU A 451 5.72 37.57 9.87
N LEU A 452 4.43 37.91 9.94
CA LEU A 452 3.91 38.87 10.92
C LEU A 452 3.19 38.14 12.06
N ASP A 453 3.35 38.64 13.28
CA ASP A 453 2.83 37.99 14.48
C ASP A 453 1.30 37.83 14.46
N ILE A 454 0.86 36.72 15.04
CA ILE A 454 -0.55 36.35 15.19
C ILE A 454 -0.76 35.96 16.64
N LYS A 455 -1.66 36.68 17.32
CA LYS A 455 -2.03 36.43 18.71
C LYS A 455 -3.47 35.95 18.77
N ILE A 456 -3.65 34.64 18.94
CA ILE A 456 -4.97 33.99 19.07
C ILE A 456 -5.05 33.36 20.47
N LYS A 457 -6.16 33.59 21.17
CA LYS A 457 -6.40 33.09 22.55
C LYS A 457 -5.28 33.46 23.54
N GLU A 458 -4.78 34.69 23.48
CA GLU A 458 -3.86 35.22 24.49
C GLU A 458 -4.61 35.42 25.81
N GLN A 459 -4.06 34.90 26.92
CA GLN A 459 -4.69 35.08 28.23
C GLN A 459 -4.40 36.49 28.75
N ASP A 460 -5.41 37.13 29.31
CA ASP A 460 -5.25 38.41 29.99
C ASP A 460 -4.33 38.23 31.21
N GLU A 461 -3.22 38.97 31.29
CA GLU A 461 -2.21 38.86 32.36
C GLU A 461 -2.84 39.04 33.76
N ALA A 462 -3.80 39.96 33.88
CA ALA A 462 -4.52 40.20 35.13
C ALA A 462 -5.42 39.01 35.54
N SER A 463 -5.90 38.25 34.56
CA SER A 463 -6.72 37.05 34.74
C SER A 463 -5.87 35.79 34.94
N TYR A 464 -4.69 35.72 34.31
CA TYR A 464 -3.69 34.65 34.49
C TYR A 464 -3.24 34.56 35.95
N MET A 465 -2.87 35.69 36.54
CA MET A 465 -2.49 35.80 37.95
C MET A 465 -3.61 35.38 38.91
N LYS A 466 -4.86 35.42 38.46
CA LYS A 466 -6.07 35.01 39.21
C LYS A 466 -6.58 33.61 38.85
N LYS A 467 -5.83 32.82 38.06
CA LYS A 467 -6.22 31.48 37.54
C LYS A 467 -7.56 31.46 36.79
N LYS A 468 -8.01 32.59 36.24
CA LYS A 468 -9.24 32.69 35.45
C LYS A 468 -8.86 32.66 33.96
N LYS A 469 -9.37 31.67 33.21
CA LYS A 469 -9.13 31.55 31.76
C LYS A 469 -10.02 32.55 31.01
N THR A 470 -9.59 33.80 30.93
CA THR A 470 -10.19 34.85 30.10
C THR A 470 -9.21 35.22 28.98
N TYR A 471 -9.71 35.22 27.74
CA TYR A 471 -8.90 35.41 26.54
C TYR A 471 -9.17 36.77 25.90
N LEU A 472 -8.12 37.41 25.41
CA LEU A 472 -8.19 38.63 24.62
C LEU A 472 -8.69 38.32 23.19
N PRO A 473 -9.30 39.32 22.51
CA PRO A 473 -9.66 39.18 21.11
C PRO A 473 -8.41 38.94 20.25
N PRO A 474 -8.53 38.20 19.14
CA PRO A 474 -7.39 37.88 18.30
C PRO A 474 -6.81 39.15 17.65
N ARG A 475 -5.47 39.25 17.65
CA ARG A 475 -4.73 40.36 17.05
C ARG A 475 -3.81 39.84 15.95
N PHE A 476 -3.76 40.56 14.83
CA PHE A 476 -2.93 40.25 13.68
C PHE A 476 -2.09 41.48 13.36
N MET A 477 -0.78 41.30 13.25
CA MET A 477 0.10 42.41 12.93
C MET A 477 -0.10 42.83 11.48
N THR A 478 -0.26 44.13 11.25
CA THR A 478 -0.39 44.71 9.90
C THR A 478 0.99 45.00 9.29
N THR A 479 1.05 45.14 7.97
CA THR A 479 2.28 45.57 7.29
C THR A 479 2.76 46.95 7.75
N SER A 480 1.82 47.87 8.04
CA SER A 480 2.13 49.21 8.56
C SER A 480 2.82 49.15 9.95
N GLN A 481 2.30 48.32 10.85
CA GLN A 481 2.92 48.11 12.17
C GLN A 481 4.31 47.47 12.04
N ALA A 482 4.43 46.47 11.17
CA ALA A 482 5.70 45.80 10.91
C ALA A 482 6.75 46.75 10.30
N ALA A 483 6.35 47.57 9.32
CA ALA A 483 7.22 48.57 8.70
C ALA A 483 7.70 49.62 9.72
N SER A 484 6.81 50.08 10.61
CA SER A 484 7.15 50.99 11.70
C SER A 484 8.19 50.40 12.65
N GLN A 485 8.00 49.12 13.06
CA GLN A 485 8.95 48.43 13.93
C GLN A 485 10.31 48.19 13.25
N ILE A 486 10.33 47.91 11.95
CA ILE A 486 11.59 47.77 11.18
C ILE A 486 12.35 49.10 11.17
N LEU A 487 11.68 50.22 10.88
CA LEU A 487 12.31 51.54 10.84
C LEU A 487 12.85 51.96 12.22
N GLU A 488 12.09 51.71 13.30
CA GLU A 488 12.56 52.00 14.66
C GLU A 488 13.72 51.07 15.07
N SER A 489 13.67 49.79 14.70
CA SER A 489 14.77 48.85 14.94
C SER A 489 16.05 49.24 14.21
N ALA A 490 15.93 49.72 12.96
CA ALA A 490 17.07 50.18 12.17
C ALA A 490 17.78 51.36 12.87
N LYS A 491 17.01 52.29 13.43
CA LYS A 491 17.54 53.41 14.23
C LYS A 491 18.21 52.96 15.53
N GLN A 492 17.61 52.00 16.23
CA GLN A 492 18.18 51.46 17.46
C GLN A 492 19.51 50.72 17.21
N LEU A 493 19.62 50.01 16.08
CA LEU A 493 20.81 49.27 15.68
C LEU A 493 21.86 50.09 14.92
N GLN A 494 21.55 51.36 14.59
CA GLN A 494 22.41 52.25 13.80
C GLN A 494 22.76 51.66 12.41
N VAL A 495 21.75 51.12 11.72
CA VAL A 495 21.87 50.46 10.40
C VAL A 495 21.05 51.16 9.32
N GLU A 496 20.82 52.47 9.49
CA GLU A 496 20.09 53.30 8.52
C GLU A 496 20.79 53.44 7.17
N ASP A 497 22.08 53.09 7.10
CA ASP A 497 22.83 52.94 5.85
C ASP A 497 22.25 51.83 4.96
N VAL A 498 21.69 50.77 5.56
CA VAL A 498 21.12 49.63 4.83
C VAL A 498 19.59 49.68 4.76
N ILE A 499 18.92 50.06 5.86
CA ILE A 499 17.46 50.10 5.96
C ILE A 499 17.02 51.48 6.43
N ASN A 500 16.34 52.21 5.57
CA ASN A 500 15.86 53.57 5.82
C ASN A 500 14.45 53.79 5.26
N ASP A 501 13.97 55.03 5.38
CA ASP A 501 12.64 55.44 4.96
C ASP A 501 12.34 55.11 3.48
N ASN A 502 13.34 55.19 2.60
CA ASN A 502 13.22 54.96 1.16
C ASN A 502 13.40 53.48 0.75
N THR A 503 13.66 52.60 1.70
CA THR A 503 13.87 51.16 1.41
C THR A 503 12.60 50.55 0.81
N LEU A 504 12.73 49.92 -0.35
CA LEU A 504 11.60 49.29 -1.04
C LEU A 504 11.11 48.04 -0.30
N CYS A 505 9.79 47.93 -0.20
CA CYS A 505 9.11 46.79 0.38
C CYS A 505 7.85 46.42 -0.40
N VAL A 506 7.41 45.17 -0.26
CA VAL A 506 6.16 44.68 -0.81
C VAL A 506 5.28 44.19 0.33
N GLY A 507 4.15 44.85 0.52
CA GLY A 507 3.11 44.41 1.44
C GLY A 507 2.19 43.43 0.71
N ALA A 508 1.99 42.25 1.29
CA ALA A 508 1.09 41.24 0.77
C ALA A 508 0.01 40.90 1.79
N ALA A 509 -1.23 40.78 1.34
CA ALA A 509 -2.36 40.39 2.18
C ALA A 509 -3.17 39.29 1.52
N ARG A 510 -3.56 38.30 2.34
CA ARG A 510 -4.48 37.21 2.00
C ARG A 510 -4.08 36.47 0.73
N ILE A 511 -2.78 36.16 0.60
CA ILE A 511 -2.23 35.46 -0.56
C ILE A 511 -2.98 34.14 -0.78
N GLY A 512 -3.45 33.92 -2.00
CA GLY A 512 -4.26 32.75 -2.38
C GLY A 512 -5.77 32.93 -2.19
N TRP A 513 -6.22 33.99 -1.52
CA TRP A 513 -7.64 34.28 -1.36
C TRP A 513 -8.15 35.06 -2.58
N SER A 514 -9.48 35.06 -2.79
CA SER A 514 -10.10 35.79 -3.91
C SER A 514 -9.91 37.30 -3.85
N ASP A 515 -9.63 37.85 -2.68
CA ASP A 515 -9.37 39.27 -2.44
C ASP A 515 -7.91 39.56 -2.06
N GLU A 516 -6.96 38.74 -2.55
CA GLU A 516 -5.53 38.94 -2.34
C GLU A 516 -5.06 40.32 -2.84
N LYS A 517 -4.09 40.91 -2.14
CA LYS A 517 -3.55 42.24 -2.48
C LYS A 517 -2.04 42.28 -2.31
N PHE A 518 -1.38 42.92 -3.28
CA PHE A 518 0.03 43.27 -3.24
C PHE A 518 0.17 44.77 -3.43
N ILE A 519 0.99 45.42 -2.61
CA ILE A 519 1.35 46.84 -2.76
C ILE A 519 2.86 47.00 -2.61
N THR A 520 3.49 47.60 -3.60
CA THR A 520 4.92 47.92 -3.61
C THR A 520 5.14 49.40 -3.32
N THR A 521 5.88 49.71 -2.26
CA THR A 521 6.17 51.10 -1.85
C THR A 521 7.41 51.17 -0.95
N THR A 522 7.82 52.37 -0.58
CA THR A 522 8.85 52.60 0.43
C THR A 522 8.40 52.20 1.84
N LEU A 523 9.34 51.83 2.71
CA LEU A 523 9.06 51.45 4.10
C LEU A 523 8.30 52.55 4.87
N ARG A 524 8.65 53.82 4.65
CA ARG A 524 7.97 54.95 5.30
C ARG A 524 6.50 55.04 4.90
N ARG A 525 6.20 54.96 3.60
CA ARG A 525 4.82 55.01 3.11
C ARG A 525 4.02 53.76 3.49
N MET A 526 4.67 52.59 3.52
CA MET A 526 4.06 51.37 4.06
C MET A 526 3.63 51.54 5.53
N ALA A 527 4.45 52.22 6.33
CA ALA A 527 4.16 52.49 7.74
C ALA A 527 2.99 53.48 7.93
N ASP A 528 2.94 54.55 7.13
CA ASP A 528 2.02 55.67 7.38
C ASP A 528 0.72 55.64 6.57
N GLU A 529 0.78 55.20 5.31
CA GLU A 529 -0.27 55.47 4.31
C GLU A 529 -0.99 54.20 3.83
N VAL A 530 -0.37 53.02 3.96
CA VAL A 530 -0.87 51.80 3.33
C VAL A 530 -1.79 51.00 4.26
N ASP A 531 -3.03 50.76 3.80
CA ASP A 531 -3.96 49.79 4.39
C ASP A 531 -4.29 48.67 3.39
N LEU A 532 -3.82 47.45 3.70
CA LEU A 532 -4.10 46.24 2.92
C LEU A 532 -5.42 45.54 3.31
N GLY A 533 -6.15 46.11 4.27
CA GLY A 533 -7.42 45.59 4.78
C GLY A 533 -7.22 44.41 5.73
N ARG A 534 -8.09 43.40 5.62
CA ARG A 534 -8.17 42.28 6.57
C ARG A 534 -6.88 41.43 6.62
N PRO A 535 -6.57 40.79 7.74
CA PRO A 535 -5.49 39.79 7.81
C PRO A 535 -5.78 38.57 6.92
N LEU A 536 -4.81 37.72 6.59
CA LEU A 536 -3.41 37.70 7.06
C LEU A 536 -2.48 38.54 6.19
N HIS A 537 -1.48 39.17 6.82
CA HIS A 537 -0.51 40.04 6.14
C HIS A 537 0.89 39.42 6.17
N SER A 538 1.70 39.75 5.20
CA SER A 538 3.14 39.45 5.13
C SER A 538 3.85 40.64 4.50
N LEU A 539 5.10 40.88 4.90
CA LEU A 539 5.90 41.98 4.37
C LEU A 539 7.17 41.40 3.74
N VAL A 540 7.56 41.90 2.57
CA VAL A 540 8.83 41.55 1.95
C VAL A 540 9.71 42.79 1.90
N ILE A 541 10.92 42.68 2.45
CA ILE A 541 11.97 43.68 2.23
C ILE A 541 12.74 43.29 0.99
N VAL A 542 12.80 44.20 0.01
CA VAL A 542 13.36 43.89 -1.29
C VAL A 542 14.90 43.91 -1.21
N GLY A 543 15.58 42.96 -1.83
CA GLY A 543 17.03 42.95 -2.04
C GLY A 543 17.39 43.62 -3.36
N GLN A 544 18.33 43.03 -4.10
CA GLN A 544 18.68 43.46 -5.45
C GLN A 544 17.60 42.98 -6.43
N LEU A 545 17.11 43.88 -7.26
CA LEU A 545 16.04 43.62 -8.22
C LEU A 545 16.59 43.26 -9.60
N HIS A 546 16.08 42.17 -10.17
CA HIS A 546 16.24 41.84 -11.58
C HIS A 546 15.30 42.73 -12.44
N PRO A 547 15.65 43.11 -13.68
CA PRO A 547 14.79 43.94 -14.54
C PRO A 547 13.34 43.44 -14.67
N LEU A 548 13.15 42.11 -14.80
CA LEU A 548 11.81 41.51 -14.83
C LEU A 548 11.02 41.68 -13.52
N GLU A 549 11.70 41.66 -12.37
CA GLU A 549 11.05 41.90 -11.08
C GLU A 549 10.62 43.36 -10.97
N ILE A 550 11.44 44.30 -11.45
CA ILE A 550 11.08 45.73 -11.52
C ILE A 550 9.80 45.90 -12.35
N ASP A 551 9.76 45.29 -13.54
CA ASP A 551 8.59 45.40 -14.43
C ASP A 551 7.32 44.79 -13.82
N TYR A 552 7.45 43.69 -13.07
CA TYR A 552 6.30 43.11 -12.37
C TYR A 552 5.85 43.97 -11.19
N LEU A 553 6.78 44.46 -10.38
CA LEU A 553 6.48 45.27 -9.20
C LEU A 553 5.77 46.60 -9.56
N LYS A 554 6.00 47.13 -10.77
CA LYS A 554 5.27 48.30 -11.31
C LYS A 554 3.76 48.09 -11.39
N ILE A 555 3.30 46.86 -11.59
CA ILE A 555 1.87 46.55 -11.69
C ILE A 555 1.16 46.87 -10.36
N HIS A 556 1.90 46.75 -9.25
CA HIS A 556 1.38 46.85 -7.89
C HIS A 556 1.97 48.02 -7.10
N THR A 557 2.68 48.95 -7.75
CA THR A 557 3.29 50.09 -7.05
C THR A 557 2.35 51.28 -6.91
N ILE A 558 2.49 52.00 -5.80
CA ILE A 558 1.85 53.30 -5.55
C ILE A 558 2.85 54.47 -5.61
N GLU A 559 4.08 54.19 -6.06
CA GLU A 559 5.14 55.18 -6.23
C GLU A 559 5.16 55.70 -7.66
N SER A 560 5.00 57.01 -7.84
CA SER A 560 5.09 57.65 -9.16
C SER A 560 6.52 57.65 -9.72
N SER A 561 7.53 57.61 -8.86
CA SER A 561 8.96 57.55 -9.19
C SER A 561 9.59 56.16 -8.96
N PHE A 562 8.80 55.08 -9.09
CA PHE A 562 9.26 53.71 -8.80
C PHE A 562 10.54 53.31 -9.55
N ASP A 563 10.67 53.67 -10.83
CA ASP A 563 11.86 53.34 -11.64
C ASP A 563 13.16 53.92 -11.05
N GLN A 564 13.09 55.16 -10.54
CA GLN A 564 14.23 55.80 -9.90
C GLN A 564 14.56 55.12 -8.57
N LEU A 565 13.54 54.82 -7.75
CA LEU A 565 13.73 54.11 -6.47
C LEU A 565 14.31 52.71 -6.66
N ALA A 566 13.89 51.98 -7.70
CA ALA A 566 14.42 50.66 -8.01
C ALA A 566 15.91 50.72 -8.42
N LEU A 567 16.27 51.74 -9.20
CA LEU A 567 17.66 51.98 -9.59
C LEU A 567 18.53 52.35 -8.38
N GLU A 568 18.06 53.29 -7.54
CA GLU A 568 18.73 53.70 -6.31
C GLU A 568 18.90 52.53 -5.33
N ASN A 569 17.86 51.69 -5.19
CA ASN A 569 17.92 50.47 -4.39
C ASN A 569 19.03 49.54 -4.87
N ASN A 570 19.11 49.24 -6.18
CA ASN A 570 20.16 48.38 -6.72
C ASN A 570 21.56 48.99 -6.57
N GLN A 571 21.70 50.30 -6.73
CA GLN A 571 22.98 50.99 -6.52
C GLN A 571 23.44 50.92 -5.06
N SER A 572 22.52 51.06 -4.10
CA SER A 572 22.81 51.00 -2.67
C SER A 572 23.32 49.64 -2.18
N LEU A 573 23.08 48.56 -2.93
CA LEU A 573 23.44 47.19 -2.55
C LEU A 573 24.71 46.67 -3.25
N ASN A 574 25.26 47.43 -4.21
CA ASN A 574 26.48 47.09 -4.94
C ASN A 574 27.76 47.63 -4.26
N HIS A 575 27.61 48.37 -3.15
CA HIS A 575 28.66 48.95 -2.33
C HIS A 575 28.62 48.34 -0.93
#